data_AF-A0A5V4TIN9-F1
#
_entry.id   AF-A0A5V4TIN9-F1
#
_cell.length_a   1.000
_cell.length_b   1.000
_cell.length_c   1.000
_cell.angle_alpha   90.00
_cell.angle_beta   90.00
_cell.angle_gamma   90.00
#
_symmetry.space_group_name_H-M   'P 1'
#
loop_
_entity.id
_entity.type
_entity.pdbx_description
1 polymer ?
#
loop_
_entity_poly.entity_id
_entity_poly.type
_entity_poly.pdbx_seq_one_letter_code
_entity_poly.pdbx_strand_id
1 'polypeptide(L)' 'RDADDRGVLVICDNRLVMRPYGATFLASLPPAPRTRDIARAVRFLAIPSAE' A
#
# COMPACT_ATOMS: atom_id res chain seq x y z
N ARG A 1 5.46 -5.52 17.12
CA ARG A 1 4.69 -5.29 15.88
C ARG A 1 3.40 -5.99 16.15
N ASP A 2 2.39 -5.20 16.40
CA ASP A 2 1.22 -5.61 17.16
C ASP A 2 0.04 -5.79 16.18
N ALA A 3 -1.00 -6.51 16.59
CA ALA A 3 -2.11 -6.83 15.70
C ALA A 3 -2.82 -5.57 15.17
N ASP A 4 -2.74 -4.48 15.93
CA ASP A 4 -3.37 -3.19 15.63
C ASP A 4 -2.45 -2.21 14.88
N ASP A 5 -1.22 -2.64 14.53
CA ASP A 5 -0.31 -1.84 13.72
C ASP A 5 -0.89 -1.62 12.31
N ARG A 6 -0.95 -0.36 11.91
CA ARG A 6 -1.36 0.03 10.56
C ARG A 6 -0.31 0.90 9.88
N GLY A 7 -0.25 0.84 8.55
CA GLY A 7 0.74 1.58 7.78
C GLY A 7 0.47 1.58 6.28
N VAL A 8 1.34 2.27 5.54
CA VAL A 8 1.28 2.36 4.08
C VAL A 8 2.55 1.78 3.47
N LEU A 9 2.39 0.90 2.48
CA LEU A 9 3.49 0.44 1.61
C LEU A 9 3.51 1.29 0.34
N VAL A 10 4.61 1.97 0.07
CA VAL A 10 4.80 2.76 -1.15
C VAL A 10 5.85 2.08 -2.03
N ILE A 11 5.50 1.80 -3.29
CA ILE A 11 6.43 1.25 -4.28
C ILE A 11 6.56 2.24 -5.44
N CYS A 12 7.70 2.91 -5.51
CA CYS A 12 8.01 3.91 -6.54
C CYS A 12 8.70 3.29 -7.77
N ASP A 13 8.20 2.15 -8.23
CA ASP A 13 8.80 1.42 -9.36
C ASP A 13 7.79 1.30 -10.52
N ASN A 14 8.09 1.97 -11.64
CA ASN A 14 7.25 1.96 -12.82
C ASN A 14 7.12 0.56 -13.48
N ARG A 15 8.05 -0.37 -13.16
CA ARG A 15 8.01 -1.74 -13.67
C ARG A 15 6.78 -2.51 -13.20
N LEU A 16 6.16 -2.11 -12.08
CA LEU A 16 4.90 -2.69 -11.62
C LEU A 16 3.74 -2.50 -12.60
N VAL A 17 3.80 -1.48 -13.45
CA VAL A 17 2.78 -1.19 -14.48
C VAL A 17 3.27 -1.62 -15.86
N MET A 18 4.54 -1.39 -16.16
CA MET A 18 5.08 -1.55 -17.51
C MET A 18 5.51 -2.98 -17.85
N ARG A 19 5.74 -3.85 -16.86
CA ARG A 19 6.26 -5.21 -17.10
C ARG A 19 5.18 -6.26 -16.83
N PRO A 20 5.15 -7.37 -17.60
CA PRO A 20 4.16 -8.44 -17.41
C PRO A 20 4.11 -9.02 -15.98
N TYR A 21 5.27 -9.07 -15.30
CA TYR A 21 5.36 -9.60 -13.94
C TYR A 21 4.80 -8.66 -12.85
N GLY A 22 4.51 -7.39 -13.18
CA GLY A 22 4.03 -6.41 -12.21
C GLY A 22 2.71 -6.84 -11.56
N ALA A 23 1.80 -7.42 -12.34
CA ALA A 23 0.55 -7.97 -11.83
C ALA A 23 0.79 -9.16 -10.88
N THR A 24 1.70 -10.07 -11.23
CA THR A 24 2.07 -11.22 -10.39
C THR A 24 2.66 -10.77 -9.06
N PHE A 25 3.57 -9.78 -9.07
CA PHE A 25 4.13 -9.20 -7.84
C PHE A 25 3.04 -8.55 -6.98
N LEU A 26 2.13 -7.78 -7.57
CA LEU A 26 1.03 -7.17 -6.83
C LEU A 26 0.07 -8.21 -6.24
N ALA A 27 -0.12 -9.34 -6.92
CA ALA A 27 -0.95 -10.45 -6.45
C ALA A 27 -0.29 -11.28 -5.34
N SER A 28 1.04 -11.23 -5.20
CA SER A 28 1.75 -11.93 -4.11
C SER A 28 1.73 -11.16 -2.79
N LEU A 29 1.31 -9.89 -2.80
CA LEU A 29 1.17 -9.09 -1.59
C LEU A 29 -0.12 -9.47 -0.83
N PRO A 30 -0.14 -9.30 0.51
CA PRO A 30 -1.38 -9.42 1.28
C PRO A 30 -2.49 -8.54 0.71
N PRO A 31 -3.77 -8.96 0.77
CA PRO A 31 -4.89 -8.14 0.35
C PRO A 31 -4.88 -6.78 1.06
N ALA A 32 -4.73 -5.71 0.29
CA ALA A 32 -4.74 -4.34 0.80
C ALA A 32 -5.37 -3.38 -0.23
N PRO A 33 -6.09 -2.34 0.21
CA PRO A 33 -6.56 -1.29 -0.69
C PRO A 33 -5.38 -0.62 -1.40
N ARG A 34 -5.44 -0.57 -2.74
CA ARG A 34 -4.42 0.08 -3.56
C ARG A 34 -4.90 1.44 -4.02
N THR A 35 -4.01 2.43 -4.03
CA THR A 35 -4.31 3.78 -4.52
C THR A 35 -3.09 4.41 -5.17
N ARG A 36 -3.31 5.28 -6.16
CA ARG A 36 -2.30 6.19 -6.71
C ARG A 36 -2.46 7.62 -6.17
N ASP A 37 -3.48 7.87 -5.34
CA ASP A 37 -3.72 9.16 -4.69
C ASP A 37 -2.90 9.26 -3.40
N ILE A 38 -1.85 10.08 -3.41
CA ILE A 38 -1.00 10.33 -2.25
C ILE A 38 -1.79 10.98 -1.10
N ALA A 39 -2.78 11.82 -1.39
CA ALA A 39 -3.58 12.47 -0.36
C ALA A 39 -4.43 11.45 0.40
N ARG A 40 -4.87 10.36 -0.25
CA ARG A 40 -5.54 9.24 0.43
C ARG A 40 -4.61 8.53 1.40
N ALA A 41 -3.36 8.30 1.03
CA ALA A 41 -2.36 7.70 1.93
C ALA A 41 -2.07 8.61 3.13
N VAL A 42 -1.90 9.92 2.90
CA VAL A 42 -1.72 10.91 3.98
C VAL A 42 -2.92 10.92 4.93
N ARG A 43 -4.15 10.97 4.39
CA ARG A 43 -5.36 10.91 5.22
C ARG A 43 -5.44 9.64 6.06
N PHE A 44 -5.04 8.49 5.51
CA PHE A 44 -5.00 7.23 6.25
C PHE A 44 -4.01 7.26 7.42
N LEU A 45 -2.83 7.85 7.22
CA LEU A 45 -1.80 7.97 8.26
C LEU A 45 -2.13 9.03 9.31
N ALA A 46 -2.94 10.04 8.98
CA ALA A 46 -3.30 11.12 9.89
C ALA A 46 -4.34 10.71 10.96
N ILE A 47 -5.06 9.60 10.75
CA ILE A 47 -5.96 9.04 11.77
C ILE A 47 -5.07 8.43 12.86
N PRO A 48 -5.29 8.68 14.16
CA PRO A 48 -4.57 8.01 15.26
C PRO A 48 -4.98 6.54 15.40
N SER A 49 -4.08 5.67 15.85
CA SER A 49 -4.43 4.27 16.12
C SER A 49 -5.38 4.27 17.31
N ALA A 50 -6.47 3.50 17.26
CA ALA A 50 -7.26 3.31 18.47
C ALA A 50 -6.39 2.54 19.46
N GLU A 51 -6.26 3.06 20.68
CA GLU A 51 -5.65 2.34 21.81
C GLU A 51 -6.49 1.13 22.20
#